data_AF-A0AAD4QLD0-F1
#
_entry.id   AF-A0AAD4QLD0-F1
#
_cell.length_a   1.000
_cell.length_b   1.000
_cell.length_c   1.000
_cell.angle_alpha   90.00
_cell.angle_beta   90.00
_cell.angle_gamma   90.00
#
_symmetry.space_group_name_H-M   'P 1'
#
loop_
_entity.id
_entity.type
_entity.pdbx_description
1 polymer ?
#
loop_
_entity_poly.entity_id
_entity_poly.type
_entity_poly.pdbx_seq_one_letter_code
_entity_poly.pdbx_strand_id
1 'polypeptide(L)'
;MYLGIAEEEDRKLAESWKADADGILVFTGLFSAAVAALLAISIQDIRPNPQDTSAFYLANIYQLVANANGSNVTISSSLSNPSTSFSPPNWAVWVNSLWFLSLAISITCALLATFLQQWARRYTKITQPRYGPHKRARIRAFFAEGVEKLHLPLAVDALPTLVHVSLFLFFAGLLVFLFNINHTAFTIVVWWVGLCIAVYICITVMPIFRHDSPYYAPLSRS
;
A
#
# COMPACT_ATOMS: atom_id res chain seq x y z
N MET A 1 -24.43 -10.37 37.76
CA MET A 1 -23.62 -9.14 37.71
C MET A 1 -22.38 -9.32 36.82
N TYR A 2 -21.56 -10.36 37.01
CA TYR A 2 -20.36 -10.63 36.19
C TYR A 2 -20.60 -10.81 34.67
N LEU A 3 -21.71 -11.42 34.26
CA LEU A 3 -22.02 -11.63 32.83
C LEU A 3 -22.30 -10.33 32.07
N GLY A 4 -22.85 -9.32 32.73
CA GLY A 4 -23.13 -8.02 32.11
C GLY A 4 -21.87 -7.18 31.91
N ILE A 5 -20.88 -7.34 32.79
CA ILE A 5 -19.59 -6.63 32.70
C ILE A 5 -18.75 -7.20 31.55
N ALA A 6 -18.67 -8.53 31.42
CA ALA A 6 -17.95 -9.17 30.32
C ALA A 6 -18.56 -8.86 28.94
N GLU A 7 -19.90 -8.74 28.85
CA GLU A 7 -20.59 -8.41 27.60
C GLU A 7 -20.33 -6.97 27.13
N GLU A 8 -20.21 -6.04 28.07
CA GLU A 8 -19.88 -4.65 27.79
C GLU A 8 -18.41 -4.48 27.36
N GLU A 9 -17.50 -5.27 27.94
CA GLU A 9 -16.08 -5.28 27.57
C GLU A 9 -15.84 -5.89 26.17
N ASP A 10 -16.48 -7.03 25.89
CA ASP A 10 -16.45 -7.68 24.57
C ASP A 10 -17.02 -6.74 23.47
N ARG A 11 -18.07 -5.96 23.80
CA ARG A 11 -18.66 -4.98 22.88
C ARG A 11 -17.71 -3.81 22.59
N LYS A 12 -17.08 -3.25 23.62
CA LYS A 12 -16.11 -2.15 23.46
C LYS A 12 -14.90 -2.56 22.62
N LEU A 13 -14.38 -3.77 22.85
CA LEU A 13 -13.30 -4.32 22.04
C LEU A 13 -13.72 -4.44 20.58
N ALA A 14 -14.90 -5.00 20.30
CA ALA A 14 -15.40 -5.13 18.93
C ALA A 14 -15.67 -3.77 18.25
N GLU A 15 -16.14 -2.76 18.99
CA GLU A 15 -16.31 -1.39 18.47
C GLU A 15 -14.96 -0.72 18.15
N SER A 16 -13.95 -0.89 19.01
CA SER A 16 -12.60 -0.37 18.77
C SER A 16 -11.94 -0.98 17.54
N TRP A 17 -11.98 -2.32 17.39
CA TRP A 17 -11.42 -3.01 16.23
C TRP A 17 -12.13 -2.62 14.93
N LYS A 18 -13.44 -2.35 15.01
CA LYS A 18 -14.20 -1.88 13.86
C LYS A 18 -13.76 -0.48 13.45
N ALA A 19 -13.56 0.43 14.41
CA ALA A 19 -13.10 1.79 14.15
C ALA A 19 -11.69 1.79 13.52
N ASP A 20 -10.76 1.00 14.07
CA ASP A 20 -9.40 0.86 13.53
C ASP A 20 -9.43 0.30 12.10
N ALA A 21 -10.22 -0.74 11.86
CA ALA A 21 -10.37 -1.31 10.52
C ALA A 21 -11.00 -0.33 9.51
N ASP A 22 -11.93 0.53 9.95
CA ASP A 22 -12.53 1.56 9.09
C ASP A 22 -11.50 2.63 8.70
N GLY A 23 -10.66 3.04 9.67
CA GLY A 23 -9.53 3.93 9.42
C GLY A 23 -8.54 3.34 8.40
N ILE A 24 -8.20 2.05 8.55
CA ILE A 24 -7.31 1.34 7.61
C ILE A 24 -7.92 1.28 6.20
N LEU A 25 -9.24 1.07 6.09
CA LEU A 25 -9.93 1.01 4.79
C LEU A 25 -9.93 2.35 4.07
N VAL A 26 -10.25 3.43 4.78
CA VAL A 26 -10.19 4.80 4.21
C VAL A 26 -8.77 5.12 3.79
N PHE A 27 -7.78 4.87 4.67
CA PHE A 27 -6.37 5.07 4.35
C PHE A 27 -5.94 4.29 3.11
N THR A 28 -6.28 3.00 3.05
CA THR A 28 -5.96 2.12 1.91
C THR A 28 -6.57 2.64 0.61
N GLY A 29 -7.83 3.11 0.64
CA GLY A 29 -8.49 3.67 -0.53
C GLY A 29 -7.78 4.91 -1.07
N LEU A 30 -7.47 5.88 -0.20
CA LEU A 30 -6.71 7.08 -0.59
C LEU A 30 -5.30 6.74 -1.07
N PHE A 31 -4.60 5.87 -0.36
CA PHE A 31 -3.26 5.43 -0.72
C PHE A 31 -3.26 4.75 -2.09
N SER A 32 -4.16 3.79 -2.33
CA SER A 32 -4.29 3.11 -3.62
C SER A 32 -4.58 4.09 -4.76
N ALA A 33 -5.39 5.13 -4.52
CA ALA A 33 -5.67 6.15 -5.53
C ALA A 33 -4.42 6.99 -5.86
N ALA A 34 -3.65 7.39 -4.84
CA ALA A 34 -2.40 8.12 -5.04
C ALA A 34 -1.34 7.28 -5.78
N VAL A 35 -1.17 6.01 -5.39
CA VAL A 35 -0.26 5.08 -6.08
C VAL A 35 -0.71 4.84 -7.53
N ALA A 36 -2.02 4.64 -7.76
CA ALA A 36 -2.55 4.44 -9.11
C ALA A 36 -2.32 5.66 -10.02
N ALA A 37 -2.45 6.87 -9.48
CA ALA A 37 -2.17 8.11 -10.23
C ALA A 37 -0.68 8.20 -10.64
N LEU A 38 0.24 7.93 -9.71
CA LEU A 38 1.68 7.92 -9.98
C LEU A 38 2.07 6.82 -10.97
N LEU A 39 1.47 5.64 -10.82
CA LEU A 39 1.68 4.51 -11.71
C LEU A 39 1.20 4.82 -13.14
N ALA A 40 0.06 5.49 -13.29
CA ALA A 40 -0.45 5.92 -14.59
C ALA A 40 0.50 6.92 -15.31
N ILE A 41 1.27 7.69 -14.54
CA ILE A 41 2.32 8.57 -15.07
C ILE A 41 3.55 7.73 -15.45
N SER A 42 4.06 6.89 -14.56
CA SER A 42 5.31 6.14 -14.79
C SER A 42 5.20 5.06 -15.87
N ILE A 43 4.01 4.49 -16.12
CA ILE A 43 3.80 3.57 -17.23
C ILE A 43 4.08 4.26 -18.58
N GLN A 44 3.94 5.58 -18.68
CA GLN A 44 4.26 6.32 -19.90
C GLN A 44 5.76 6.31 -20.19
N ASP A 45 6.61 6.29 -19.16
CA ASP A 45 8.08 6.22 -19.31
C ASP A 45 8.57 4.86 -19.82
N ILE A 46 7.77 3.79 -19.63
CA ILE A 46 8.05 2.43 -20.10
C ILE A 46 7.49 2.18 -21.51
N ARG A 47 6.66 3.08 -22.04
CA ARG A 47 6.11 2.95 -23.39
C ARG A 47 6.93 3.80 -24.37
N PRO A 48 7.21 3.31 -25.59
CA PRO A 48 7.80 4.13 -26.62
C PRO A 48 6.93 5.37 -26.83
N ASN A 49 7.52 6.55 -26.68
CA ASN A 49 6.81 7.80 -26.92
C ASN A 49 6.34 7.82 -28.39
N PRO A 50 5.03 8.01 -28.65
CA PRO A 50 4.52 8.09 -30.01
C PRO A 50 5.17 9.22 -30.82
N GLN A 51 5.63 10.29 -30.14
CA GLN A 51 6.31 11.42 -30.74
C GLN A 51 7.75 11.08 -31.19
N ASP A 52 8.47 10.27 -30.42
CA ASP A 52 9.83 9.86 -30.81
C ASP A 52 9.78 8.85 -31.95
N THR A 53 8.73 8.02 -31.98
CA THR A 53 8.45 7.11 -33.07
C THR A 53 8.08 7.87 -34.35
N SER A 54 7.22 8.89 -34.26
CA SER A 54 6.84 9.72 -35.40
C SER A 54 8.00 10.59 -35.91
N ALA A 55 8.80 11.17 -35.01
CA ALA A 55 10.00 11.93 -35.37
C ALA A 55 11.05 11.04 -36.04
N PHE A 56 11.23 9.80 -35.59
CA PHE A 56 12.08 8.82 -36.27
C PHE A 56 11.58 8.53 -37.69
N TYR A 57 10.29 8.26 -37.88
CA TYR A 57 9.74 8.03 -39.22
C TYR A 57 9.87 9.28 -40.10
N LEU A 58 9.63 10.48 -39.56
CA LEU A 58 9.76 11.74 -40.29
C LEU A 58 11.20 12.00 -40.74
N ALA A 59 12.18 11.75 -39.85
CA ALA A 59 13.61 11.87 -40.17
C ALA A 59 14.02 10.87 -41.26
N ASN A 60 13.52 9.63 -41.21
CA ASN A 60 13.76 8.64 -42.26
C ASN A 60 13.15 9.07 -43.61
N ILE A 61 11.90 9.55 -43.61
CA ILE A 61 11.26 10.07 -44.83
C ILE A 61 12.05 11.25 -45.40
N TYR A 62 12.52 12.16 -44.55
CA TYR A 62 13.36 13.28 -44.98
C TYR A 62 14.67 12.82 -45.64
N GLN A 63 15.36 11.83 -45.04
CA GLN A 63 16.58 11.25 -45.61
C GLN A 63 16.33 10.54 -46.96
N LEU A 64 15.21 9.82 -47.10
CA LEU A 64 14.83 9.19 -48.36
C LEU A 64 14.56 10.22 -49.47
N VAL A 65 13.84 11.30 -49.14
CA VAL A 65 13.53 12.39 -50.09
C VAL A 65 14.78 13.20 -50.45
N ALA A 66 15.67 13.44 -49.49
CA ALA A 66 16.94 14.13 -49.72
C ALA A 66 17.89 13.33 -50.62
N ASN A 67 17.96 12.00 -50.44
CA ASN A 67 18.82 11.12 -51.24
C ASN A 67 18.23 10.77 -52.62
N ALA A 68 16.92 10.96 -52.84
CA ALA A 68 16.28 10.72 -54.15
C ALA A 68 16.77 11.65 -55.27
N ASN A 69 17.46 12.76 -54.94
CA ASN A 69 18.02 13.69 -55.92
C ASN A 69 19.43 13.29 -56.40
N GLY A 70 20.04 12.24 -55.83
CA GLY A 70 21.29 11.64 -56.27
C GLY A 70 21.04 10.30 -56.96
N SER A 71 21.40 10.21 -58.23
CA SER A 71 21.28 9.00 -59.06
C SER A 71 21.85 7.75 -58.37
N ASN A 72 21.05 6.67 -58.40
CA ASN A 72 21.30 5.27 -57.94
C ASN A 72 20.88 4.94 -56.50
N VAL A 73 19.56 4.81 -56.30
CA VAL A 73 18.99 4.21 -55.09
C VAL A 73 19.13 2.69 -55.16
N THR A 74 20.24 2.15 -54.67
CA THR A 74 20.24 0.76 -54.19
C THR A 74 19.47 0.76 -52.88
N ILE A 75 18.24 0.23 -52.90
CA ILE A 75 17.43 0.09 -51.69
C ILE A 75 18.10 -0.99 -50.84
N SER A 76 19.06 -0.59 -50.00
CA SER A 76 19.50 -1.45 -48.90
C SER A 76 18.31 -1.60 -47.97
N SER A 77 17.68 -2.78 -48.04
CA SER A 77 16.61 -3.29 -47.20
C SER A 77 17.05 -3.52 -45.75
N SER A 78 17.89 -2.64 -45.20
CA SER A 78 18.22 -2.57 -43.78
C SER A 78 17.50 -1.38 -43.15
N LEU A 79 16.20 -1.23 -43.46
CA LEU A 79 15.33 -0.38 -42.65
C LEU A 79 15.12 -1.12 -41.34
N SER A 80 16.09 -0.95 -40.43
CA SER A 80 16.06 -1.51 -39.09
C SER A 80 14.80 -0.98 -38.43
N ASN A 81 13.82 -1.86 -38.24
CA ASN A 81 12.56 -1.55 -37.61
C ASN A 81 12.84 -0.89 -36.24
N PRO A 82 12.38 0.35 -35.96
CA PRO A 82 12.70 1.04 -34.71
C PRO A 82 12.14 0.31 -33.48
N SER A 83 11.24 -0.66 -33.67
CA SER A 83 10.71 -1.50 -32.59
C SER A 83 11.75 -2.40 -31.92
N THR A 84 12.95 -2.60 -32.49
CA THR A 84 13.93 -3.58 -31.97
C THR A 84 14.92 -3.03 -30.94
N SER A 85 14.88 -1.74 -30.59
CA SER A 85 15.84 -1.17 -29.63
C SER A 85 15.24 -0.34 -28.49
N PHE A 86 13.91 -0.32 -28.32
CA PHE A 86 13.34 0.27 -27.12
C PHE A 86 13.43 -0.72 -25.96
N SER A 87 14.54 -0.67 -25.23
CA SER A 87 14.68 -1.33 -23.94
C SER A 87 14.26 -0.32 -22.87
N PRO A 88 13.15 -0.55 -22.15
CA PRO A 88 12.74 0.36 -21.09
C PRO A 88 13.84 0.43 -20.03
N PRO A 89 14.08 1.59 -19.42
CA PRO A 89 15.11 1.72 -18.40
C PRO A 89 14.85 0.74 -17.25
N ASN A 90 15.87 -0.02 -16.84
CA ASN A 90 15.74 -1.00 -15.76
C ASN A 90 15.13 -0.37 -14.50
N TRP A 91 15.51 0.86 -14.15
CA TRP A 91 14.97 1.57 -12.99
C TRP A 91 13.44 1.79 -13.07
N ALA A 92 12.89 2.04 -14.26
CA ALA A 92 11.46 2.27 -14.43
C ALA A 92 10.68 0.97 -14.18
N VAL A 93 11.18 -0.18 -14.67
CA VAL A 93 10.58 -1.49 -14.40
C VAL A 93 10.54 -1.77 -12.90
N TRP A 94 11.66 -1.54 -12.20
CA TRP A 94 11.75 -1.73 -10.75
C TRP A 94 10.76 -0.84 -9.98
N VAL A 95 10.67 0.45 -10.31
CA VAL A 95 9.74 1.40 -9.68
C VAL A 95 8.29 0.95 -9.86
N ASN A 96 7.91 0.58 -11.09
CA ASN A 96 6.55 0.12 -11.38
C ASN A 96 6.24 -1.18 -10.61
N SER A 97 7.16 -2.14 -10.59
CA SER A 97 6.99 -3.37 -9.79
C SER A 97 6.84 -3.09 -8.29
N LEU A 98 7.63 -2.17 -7.72
CA LEU A 98 7.51 -1.78 -6.31
C LEU A 98 6.15 -1.13 -6.01
N TRP A 99 5.67 -0.25 -6.88
CA TRP A 99 4.36 0.39 -6.72
C TRP A 99 3.21 -0.60 -6.89
N PHE A 100 3.25 -1.49 -7.88
CA PHE A 100 2.28 -2.58 -8.00
C PHE A 100 2.24 -3.46 -6.76
N LEU A 101 3.41 -3.82 -6.21
CA LEU A 101 3.49 -4.63 -5.00
C LEU A 101 2.95 -3.89 -3.77
N SER A 102 3.25 -2.60 -3.62
CA SER A 102 2.68 -1.76 -2.54
C SER A 102 1.15 -1.71 -2.63
N LEU A 103 0.61 -1.54 -3.84
CA LEU A 103 -0.83 -1.49 -4.07
C LEU A 103 -1.48 -2.84 -3.76
N ALA A 104 -0.88 -3.95 -4.19
CA ALA A 104 -1.36 -5.29 -3.90
C ALA A 104 -1.40 -5.57 -2.39
N ILE A 105 -0.30 -5.27 -1.67
CA ILE A 105 -0.23 -5.43 -0.21
C ILE A 105 -1.29 -4.56 0.50
N SER A 106 -1.47 -3.32 0.05
CA SER A 106 -2.50 -2.43 0.61
C SER A 106 -3.90 -3.01 0.42
N ILE A 107 -4.23 -3.51 -0.77
CA ILE A 107 -5.53 -4.14 -1.02
C ILE A 107 -5.71 -5.40 -0.17
N THR A 108 -4.68 -6.24 -0.05
CA THR A 108 -4.72 -7.40 0.84
C THR A 108 -5.01 -6.99 2.28
N CYS A 109 -4.36 -5.93 2.77
CA CYS A 109 -4.64 -5.36 4.10
C CYS A 109 -6.10 -4.90 4.23
N ALA A 110 -6.64 -4.16 3.25
CA ALA A 110 -8.06 -3.78 3.24
C ALA A 110 -8.99 -5.00 3.24
N LEU A 111 -8.69 -6.05 2.48
CA LEU A 111 -9.49 -7.27 2.50
C LEU A 111 -9.49 -7.90 3.90
N LEU A 112 -8.33 -8.03 4.56
CA LEU A 112 -8.24 -8.52 5.93
C LEU A 112 -9.04 -7.63 6.91
N ALA A 113 -8.97 -6.30 6.75
CA ALA A 113 -9.72 -5.35 7.57
C ALA A 113 -11.24 -5.52 7.38
N THR A 114 -11.72 -5.69 6.15
CA THR A 114 -13.15 -5.97 5.89
C THR A 114 -13.59 -7.30 6.48
N PHE A 115 -12.77 -8.35 6.39
CA PHE A 115 -13.05 -9.64 7.03
C PHE A 115 -13.19 -9.47 8.54
N LEU A 116 -12.27 -8.74 9.18
CA LEU A 116 -12.33 -8.45 10.61
C LEU A 116 -13.60 -7.68 10.98
N GLN A 117 -13.98 -6.66 10.21
CA GLN A 117 -15.22 -5.91 10.42
C GLN A 117 -16.47 -6.79 10.28
N GLN A 118 -16.54 -7.65 9.26
CA GLN A 118 -17.67 -8.56 9.07
C GLN A 118 -17.78 -9.55 10.22
N TRP A 119 -16.64 -10.04 10.70
CA TRP A 119 -16.55 -10.92 11.86
C TRP A 119 -16.99 -10.23 13.15
N ALA A 120 -16.49 -9.03 13.45
CA ALA A 120 -16.86 -8.26 14.65
C ALA A 120 -18.37 -7.94 14.68
N ARG A 121 -18.97 -7.59 13.54
CA ARG A 121 -20.42 -7.39 13.40
C ARG A 121 -21.21 -8.67 13.63
N ARG A 122 -20.73 -9.81 13.13
CA ARG A 122 -21.40 -11.10 13.32
C ARG A 122 -21.32 -11.56 14.77
N TYR A 123 -20.17 -11.36 15.41
CA TYR A 123 -19.95 -11.64 16.83
C TYR A 123 -20.91 -10.82 17.71
N THR A 124 -20.87 -9.49 17.61
CA THR A 124 -21.74 -8.59 18.39
C THR A 124 -23.23 -8.88 18.22
N LYS A 125 -23.68 -9.17 16.99
CA LYS A 125 -25.09 -9.51 16.71
C LYS A 125 -25.55 -10.81 17.39
N ILE A 126 -24.63 -11.75 17.58
CA ILE A 126 -24.91 -13.06 18.19
C ILE A 126 -24.85 -12.99 19.73
N THR A 127 -23.95 -12.17 20.27
CA THR A 127 -23.75 -12.03 21.72
C THR A 127 -24.83 -11.19 22.39
N GLN A 128 -25.65 -10.44 21.62
CA GLN A 128 -26.76 -9.65 22.14
C GLN A 128 -27.73 -10.47 23.03
N PRO A 129 -28.35 -9.84 24.06
CA PRO A 129 -29.15 -10.52 25.11
C PRO A 129 -30.37 -11.31 24.62
N ARG A 130 -30.73 -11.19 23.34
CA ARG A 130 -31.94 -11.76 22.75
C ARG A 130 -31.81 -13.25 22.38
N TYR A 131 -30.61 -13.83 22.43
CA TYR A 131 -30.38 -15.24 22.09
C TYR A 131 -30.05 -16.11 23.31
N GLY A 132 -30.70 -17.29 23.39
CA GLY A 132 -30.59 -18.20 24.53
C GLY A 132 -29.16 -18.71 24.82
N PRO A 133 -28.86 -19.07 26.09
CA PRO A 133 -27.50 -19.34 26.60
C PRO A 133 -26.74 -20.43 25.83
N HIS A 134 -27.44 -21.43 25.29
CA HIS A 134 -26.83 -22.50 24.48
C HIS A 134 -26.26 -22.01 23.14
N LYS A 135 -26.85 -20.99 22.52
CA LYS A 135 -26.31 -20.41 21.26
C LYS A 135 -25.03 -19.62 21.54
N ARG A 136 -24.97 -18.88 22.66
CA ARG A 136 -23.75 -18.16 23.11
C ARG A 136 -22.59 -19.13 23.34
N ALA A 137 -22.83 -20.25 24.03
CA ALA A 137 -21.80 -21.27 24.29
C ALA A 137 -21.26 -21.92 23.01
N ARG A 138 -22.15 -22.30 22.09
CA ARG A 138 -21.75 -22.92 20.81
C ARG A 138 -20.94 -21.98 19.92
N ILE A 139 -21.24 -20.68 19.96
CA ILE A 139 -20.50 -19.68 19.19
C ILE A 139 -19.15 -19.37 19.84
N ARG A 140 -19.06 -19.33 21.17
CA ARG A 140 -17.75 -19.25 21.87
C ARG A 140 -16.86 -20.45 21.58
N ALA A 141 -17.41 -21.66 21.54
CA ALA A 141 -16.67 -22.88 21.19
C ALA A 141 -16.21 -22.86 19.72
N PHE A 142 -17.09 -22.47 18.80
CA PHE A 142 -16.73 -22.26 17.39
C PHE A 142 -15.71 -21.12 17.21
N PHE A 143 -15.73 -20.12 18.09
CA PHE A 143 -14.76 -19.01 18.11
C PHE A 143 -13.40 -19.49 18.59
N ALA A 144 -13.33 -20.27 19.68
CA ALA A 144 -12.08 -20.87 20.13
C ALA A 144 -11.46 -21.77 19.05
N GLU A 145 -12.29 -22.61 18.41
CA GLU A 145 -11.82 -23.50 17.35
C GLU A 145 -11.47 -22.76 16.05
N GLY A 146 -12.19 -21.69 15.72
CA GLY A 146 -11.93 -20.83 14.56
C GLY A 146 -10.73 -19.91 14.73
N VAL A 147 -10.48 -19.41 15.94
CA VAL A 147 -9.28 -18.61 16.29
C VAL A 147 -8.02 -19.46 16.19
N GLU A 148 -8.11 -20.72 16.61
CA GLU A 148 -7.00 -21.68 16.55
C GLU A 148 -6.74 -22.17 15.11
N LYS A 149 -7.79 -22.39 14.30
CA LYS A 149 -7.64 -22.80 12.89
C LYS A 149 -7.30 -21.67 11.91
N LEU A 150 -7.72 -20.43 12.17
CA LEU A 150 -7.64 -19.33 11.17
C LEU A 150 -6.52 -18.32 11.47
N HIS A 151 -5.72 -18.47 12.53
CA HIS A 151 -4.71 -17.48 12.95
C HIS A 151 -5.25 -16.03 12.98
N LEU A 152 -6.52 -15.86 13.34
CA LEU A 152 -7.18 -14.56 13.48
C LEU A 152 -6.39 -13.54 14.33
N PRO A 153 -5.79 -13.90 15.48
CA PRO A 153 -4.95 -12.96 16.23
C PRO A 153 -3.72 -12.48 15.44
N LEU A 154 -3.11 -13.36 14.64
CA LEU A 154 -2.01 -13.00 13.76
C LEU A 154 -2.48 -12.04 12.66
N ALA A 155 -3.68 -12.24 12.11
CA ALA A 155 -4.22 -11.37 11.08
C ALA A 155 -4.53 -9.95 11.59
N VAL A 156 -5.05 -9.82 12.82
CA VAL A 156 -5.32 -8.51 13.45
C VAL A 156 -4.02 -7.76 13.73
N ASP A 157 -3.02 -8.46 14.26
CA ASP A 157 -1.70 -7.87 14.55
C ASP A 157 -0.88 -7.60 13.26
N ALA A 158 -1.15 -8.34 12.19
CA ALA A 158 -0.53 -8.13 10.88
C ALA A 158 -1.11 -6.93 10.09
N LEU A 159 -2.32 -6.44 10.44
CA LEU A 159 -2.94 -5.35 9.69
C LEU A 159 -2.08 -4.08 9.66
N PRO A 160 -1.64 -3.52 10.81
CA PRO A 160 -0.78 -2.34 10.83
C PRO A 160 0.58 -2.57 10.17
N THR A 161 1.15 -3.77 10.34
CA THR A 161 2.48 -4.09 9.77
C THR A 161 2.42 -4.14 8.24
N LEU A 162 1.37 -4.72 7.65
CA LEU A 162 1.16 -4.72 6.19
C LEU A 162 1.04 -3.30 5.62
N VAL A 163 0.33 -2.40 6.33
CA VAL A 163 0.22 -0.98 5.93
C VAL A 163 1.59 -0.31 5.93
N HIS A 164 2.37 -0.50 6.99
CA HIS A 164 3.72 0.05 7.05
C HIS A 164 4.64 -0.49 5.95
N VAL A 165 4.63 -1.80 5.71
CA VAL A 165 5.41 -2.41 4.63
C VAL A 165 5.03 -1.81 3.27
N SER A 166 3.74 -1.66 3.00
CA SER A 166 3.24 -1.02 1.78
C SER A 166 3.74 0.43 1.62
N LEU A 167 3.66 1.23 2.69
CA LEU A 167 4.18 2.60 2.73
C LEU A 167 5.68 2.65 2.44
N PHE A 168 6.47 1.77 3.07
CA PHE A 168 7.92 1.72 2.85
C PHE A 168 8.26 1.37 1.40
N LEU A 169 7.59 0.38 0.81
CA LEU A 169 7.77 0.03 -0.61
C LEU A 169 7.43 1.20 -1.53
N PHE A 170 6.34 1.92 -1.23
CA PHE A 170 5.92 3.08 -2.01
C PHE A 170 6.95 4.21 -1.94
N PHE A 171 7.44 4.57 -0.75
CA PHE A 171 8.47 5.59 -0.60
C PHE A 171 9.78 5.18 -1.28
N ALA A 172 10.18 3.91 -1.20
CA ALA A 172 11.36 3.41 -1.92
C ALA A 172 11.22 3.61 -3.44
N GLY A 173 10.08 3.22 -4.02
CA GLY A 173 9.79 3.45 -5.44
C GLY A 173 9.75 4.95 -5.79
N LEU A 174 9.15 5.78 -4.94
CA LEU A 174 9.07 7.23 -5.11
C LEU A 174 10.45 7.89 -5.13
N LEU A 175 11.36 7.48 -4.23
CA LEU A 175 12.72 8.01 -4.16
C LEU A 175 13.52 7.68 -5.43
N VAL A 176 13.43 6.44 -5.91
CA VAL A 176 14.10 6.02 -7.15
C VAL A 176 13.53 6.79 -8.36
N PHE A 177 12.21 6.95 -8.42
CA PHE A 177 11.53 7.73 -9.46
C PHE A 177 12.00 9.20 -9.48
N LEU A 178 11.96 9.87 -8.32
CA LEU A 178 12.38 11.26 -8.20
C LEU A 178 13.88 11.45 -8.47
N PHE A 179 14.71 10.50 -8.07
CA PHE A 179 16.14 10.54 -8.33
C PHE A 179 16.44 10.56 -9.83
N ASN A 180 15.68 9.82 -10.65
CA ASN A 180 15.90 9.78 -12.09
C ASN A 180 15.34 11.00 -12.82
N ILE A 181 14.23 11.58 -12.33
CA ILE A 181 13.56 12.71 -12.99
C ILE A 181 14.17 14.06 -12.60
N ASN A 182 14.33 14.34 -11.30
CA ASN A 182 14.77 15.64 -10.83
C ASN A 182 15.42 15.58 -9.45
N HIS A 183 16.73 15.84 -9.41
CA HIS A 183 17.52 15.85 -8.18
C HIS A 183 17.06 16.89 -7.15
N THR A 184 16.52 18.04 -7.57
CA THR A 184 16.00 19.06 -6.64
C THR A 184 14.75 18.54 -5.93
N ALA A 185 13.79 17.99 -6.67
CA ALA A 185 12.58 17.39 -6.08
C ALA A 185 12.94 16.23 -5.13
N PHE A 186 13.89 15.39 -5.54
CA PHE A 186 14.43 14.30 -4.71
C PHE A 186 14.93 14.81 -3.35
N THR A 187 15.78 15.85 -3.32
CA THR A 187 16.32 16.36 -2.04
C THR A 187 15.22 16.86 -1.10
N ILE A 188 14.22 17.58 -1.63
CA ILE A 188 13.10 18.10 -0.82
C ILE A 188 12.32 16.95 -0.19
N VAL A 189 11.98 15.93 -0.98
CA VAL A 189 11.22 14.77 -0.49
C VAL A 189 12.03 13.95 0.51
N VAL A 190 13.33 13.75 0.28
CA VAL A 190 14.22 13.06 1.21
C VAL A 190 14.29 13.78 2.57
N TRP A 191 14.44 15.10 2.56
CA TRP A 191 14.44 15.89 3.80
C TRP A 191 13.11 15.77 4.55
N TRP A 192 11.98 15.84 3.83
CA TRP A 192 10.66 15.67 4.43
C TRP A 192 10.47 14.28 5.05
N VAL A 193 10.82 13.22 4.31
CA VAL A 193 10.73 11.83 4.80
C VAL A 193 11.66 11.63 6.00
N GLY A 194 12.89 12.16 5.94
CA GLY A 194 13.84 12.11 7.05
C GLY A 194 13.31 12.79 8.31
N LEU A 195 12.68 13.96 8.17
CA LEU A 195 12.03 14.67 9.28
C LEU A 195 10.88 13.84 9.86
N CYS A 196 10.02 13.25 9.04
CA CYS A 196 8.93 12.39 9.50
C CYS A 196 9.45 11.18 10.27
N ILE A 197 10.50 10.52 9.76
CA ILE A 197 11.15 9.38 10.45
C ILE A 197 11.76 9.84 11.78
N ALA A 198 12.43 10.99 11.82
CA ALA A 198 12.99 11.54 13.05
C ALA A 198 11.89 11.83 14.10
N VAL A 199 10.75 12.41 13.69
CA VAL A 199 9.59 12.63 14.56
C VAL A 199 9.01 11.30 15.04
N TYR A 200 8.86 10.31 14.15
CA TYR A 200 8.37 8.98 14.51
C TYR A 200 9.26 8.29 15.53
N ILE A 201 10.58 8.31 15.32
CA ILE A 201 11.57 7.79 16.27
C ILE A 201 11.46 8.58 17.59
N CYS A 202 11.37 9.91 17.54
CA CYS A 202 11.22 10.73 18.73
C CYS A 202 9.98 10.32 19.53
N ILE A 203 8.81 10.17 18.91
CA ILE A 203 7.57 9.73 19.57
C ILE A 203 7.69 8.31 20.14
N THR A 204 8.35 7.40 19.40
CA THR A 204 8.51 6.00 19.82
C THR A 204 9.53 5.85 20.96
N VAL A 205 10.53 6.73 21.00
CA VAL A 205 11.63 6.75 22.00
C VAL A 205 11.29 7.67 23.19
N MET A 206 10.38 8.62 23.03
CA MET A 206 9.87 9.50 24.09
C MET A 206 9.35 8.74 25.33
N PRO A 207 8.61 7.62 25.22
CA PRO A 207 8.22 6.82 26.38
C PRO A 207 9.38 6.00 27.00
N ILE A 208 10.52 5.87 26.32
CA ILE A 208 11.71 5.17 26.83
C ILE A 208 12.60 6.13 27.66
N PHE A 209 12.62 7.43 27.32
CA PHE A 209 13.42 8.43 28.05
C PHE A 209 12.65 9.13 29.18
N ARG A 210 11.31 9.11 29.16
CA ARG A 210 10.51 9.55 30.31
C ARG A 210 9.95 8.33 31.04
N HIS A 211 10.70 7.89 32.05
CA HIS A 211 10.23 6.92 33.06
C HIS A 211 9.08 7.48 33.93
N ASP A 212 8.67 8.74 33.73
CA ASP A 212 7.59 9.40 34.45
C ASP A 212 6.66 10.19 33.49
N SER A 213 5.58 9.54 33.05
CA SER A 213 4.31 10.20 32.69
C SER A 213 3.16 9.16 32.64
N PRO A 214 1.95 9.51 33.11
CA PRO A 214 1.11 8.62 33.91
C PRO A 214 -0.03 7.99 33.10
N TYR A 215 0.17 6.77 32.60
CA TYR A 215 -0.94 5.97 32.05
C TYR A 215 -1.02 4.54 32.60
N TYR A 216 -0.30 4.25 33.68
CA TYR A 216 -0.44 3.00 34.43
C TYR A 216 -0.65 3.28 35.91
N ALA A 217 -1.92 3.43 36.32
CA ALA A 217 -2.45 2.90 37.59
C ALA A 217 -3.96 3.18 37.76
N PRO A 218 -4.87 2.39 37.15
CA PRO A 218 -6.26 2.34 37.58
C PRO A 218 -6.50 1.30 38.70
N LEU A 219 -5.46 0.83 39.42
CA LEU A 219 -5.59 -0.25 40.42
C LEU A 219 -4.65 -0.12 41.64
N SER A 220 -4.45 1.06 42.24
CA SER A 220 -4.05 1.12 43.65
C SER A 220 -5.31 1.17 44.53
N ARG A 221 -6.02 0.03 44.55
CA ARG A 221 -7.06 -0.26 45.54
C ARG A 221 -6.44 -1.16 46.61
N SER A 222 -6.06 -0.55 47.73
CA SER A 222 -6.06 -1.18 49.05
C SER A 222 -6.36 -0.12 50.09
#